data_AF-A0A7Y7QGN2-F1
#
_entry.id   AF-A0A7Y7QGN2-F1
#
_cell.length_a   1.000
_cell.length_b   1.000
_cell.length_c   1.000
_cell.angle_alpha   90.00
_cell.angle_beta   90.00
_cell.angle_gamma   90.00
#
_symmetry.space_group_name_H-M   'P 1'
#
loop_
_entity.id
_entity.type
_entity.pdbx_description
1 polymer ?
#
loop_
_entity_poly.entity_id
_entity_poly.type
_entity_poly.pdbx_seq_one_letter_code
_entity_poly.pdbx_strand_id
1 'polypeptide(L)'
;MHIDVLEEILIKRQRVQEEIKANRWHLFDPFANLSAEEQIVYNAYVTDIRNAFSRLNDRRAASGQRVKNTANTGEISTLAVCLTIDAHLICSNDFDIRDVVIAENYTFTDDENNERLIVQDTAEDFCFHCVLETDITKAQVRRFYKTLYDNANSRRKNLALLDQRLEAL
;
A
#
# COMPACT_ATOMS: atom_id res chain seq x y z
N MET A 1 9.48 3.71 -2.72
CA MET A 1 8.96 3.95 -1.35
C MET A 1 8.95 5.44 -1.09
N HIS A 2 7.84 5.99 -0.61
CA HIS A 2 7.74 7.42 -0.27
C HIS A 2 8.51 7.76 1.02
N ILE A 3 9.07 8.98 1.13
CA ILE A 3 9.81 9.42 2.32
C ILE A 3 8.97 9.40 3.60
N ASP A 4 7.72 9.85 3.54
CA ASP A 4 6.81 9.80 4.70
C ASP A 4 6.58 8.37 5.21
N VAL A 5 6.50 7.39 4.31
CA VAL A 5 6.39 5.97 4.68
C VAL A 5 7.67 5.51 5.39
N LEU A 6 8.85 5.91 4.90
CA LEU A 6 10.12 5.61 5.57
C LEU A 6 10.18 6.22 6.98
N GLU A 7 9.63 7.42 7.17
CA GLU A 7 9.58 8.07 8.47
C GLU A 7 8.70 7.34 9.49
N GLU A 8 7.64 6.67 9.03
CA GLU A 8 6.74 5.86 9.88
C GLU A 8 7.34 4.50 10.30
N ILE A 9 8.42 4.04 9.66
CA ILE A 9 9.03 2.74 9.99
C ILE A 9 9.75 2.80 11.34
N LEU A 10 9.13 2.21 12.37
CA LEU A 10 9.71 2.11 13.71
C LEU A 10 10.63 0.89 13.87
N ILE A 11 10.34 -0.21 13.18
CA ILE A 11 11.03 -1.50 13.35
C ILE A 11 11.84 -1.79 12.08
N LYS A 12 13.11 -2.18 12.26
CA LYS A 12 14.03 -2.55 11.15
C LYS A 12 14.27 -1.44 10.12
N ARG A 13 14.06 -0.16 10.49
CA ARG A 13 14.34 1.00 9.62
C ARG A 13 15.74 0.98 9.01
N GLN A 14 16.76 0.58 9.78
CA GLN A 14 18.13 0.46 9.30
C GLN A 14 18.24 -0.49 8.09
N ARG A 15 17.53 -1.62 8.11
CA ARG A 15 17.54 -2.58 7.00
C ARG A 15 16.98 -1.95 5.74
N VAL A 16 15.86 -1.23 5.85
CA VAL A 16 15.24 -0.52 4.73
C VAL A 16 16.20 0.55 4.18
N GLN A 17 16.88 1.29 5.04
CA GLN A 17 17.89 2.27 4.61
C GLN A 17 19.10 1.63 3.92
N GLU A 18 19.52 0.42 4.32
CA GLU A 18 20.56 -0.35 3.62
C GLU A 18 20.12 -0.76 2.21
N GLU A 19 18.86 -1.17 2.03
CA GLU A 19 18.29 -1.48 0.71
C GLU A 19 18.26 -0.24 -0.21
N ILE A 20 17.90 0.93 0.35
CA ILE A 20 17.93 2.21 -0.37
C ILE A 20 19.37 2.59 -0.75
N LYS A 21 20.32 2.55 0.20
CA LYS A 21 21.73 2.87 -0.05
C LYS A 21 22.37 1.94 -1.08
N ALA A 22 21.92 0.69 -1.14
CA ALA A 22 22.36 -0.28 -2.11
C ALA A 22 21.63 -0.16 -3.47
N ASN A 23 20.80 0.87 -3.67
CA ASN A 23 19.98 1.11 -4.87
C ASN A 23 19.07 -0.05 -5.26
N ARG A 24 18.72 -0.93 -4.30
CA ARG A 24 17.73 -1.99 -4.56
C ARG A 24 16.32 -1.43 -4.42
N TRP A 25 16.12 -0.47 -3.53
CA TRP A 25 14.85 0.22 -3.34
C TRP A 25 15.01 1.72 -3.65
N HIS A 26 14.11 2.27 -4.45
CA HIS A 26 14.09 3.70 -4.73
C HIS A 26 13.32 4.46 -3.65
N LEU A 27 13.97 5.46 -3.06
CA LEU A 27 13.34 6.45 -2.19
C LEU A 27 12.79 7.57 -3.06
N PHE A 28 11.52 7.91 -2.85
CA PHE A 28 10.88 9.06 -3.46
C PHE A 28 10.68 10.15 -2.41
N ASP A 29 11.33 11.28 -2.63
CA ASP A 29 11.17 12.54 -1.91
C ASP A 29 10.63 13.58 -2.91
N PRO A 30 9.38 14.04 -2.79
CA PRO A 30 8.79 15.00 -3.71
C PRO A 30 9.65 16.25 -3.90
N PHE A 31 10.36 16.71 -2.87
CA PHE A 31 11.18 17.93 -2.95
C PHE A 31 12.49 17.72 -3.69
N ALA A 32 13.01 16.49 -3.70
CA ALA A 32 14.26 16.14 -4.37
C ALA A 32 14.05 15.54 -5.77
N ASN A 33 12.90 14.89 -6.00
CA ASN A 33 12.65 14.11 -7.20
C ASN A 33 11.75 14.80 -8.24
N LEU A 34 10.96 15.81 -7.86
CA LEU A 34 10.03 16.48 -8.75
C LEU A 34 10.47 17.92 -9.07
N SER A 35 10.17 18.38 -10.29
CA SER A 35 10.26 19.79 -10.68
C SER A 35 9.29 20.66 -9.89
N ALA A 36 9.45 21.99 -9.96
CA ALA A 36 8.53 22.90 -9.30
C ALA A 36 7.07 22.75 -9.80
N GLU A 37 6.90 22.52 -11.10
CA GLU A 37 5.60 22.28 -11.72
C GLU A 37 4.99 20.95 -11.27
N GLU A 38 5.79 19.88 -11.25
CA GLU A 38 5.37 18.56 -10.79
C GLU A 38 5.02 18.57 -9.29
N GLN A 39 5.75 19.34 -8.47
CA GLN A 39 5.42 19.52 -7.05
C GLN A 39 4.05 20.19 -6.85
N ILE A 40 3.65 21.12 -7.73
CA ILE A 40 2.31 21.74 -7.66
C ILE A 40 1.24 20.66 -7.88
N VAL A 41 1.42 19.82 -8.90
CA VAL A 41 0.49 18.72 -9.22
C VAL A 41 0.44 17.70 -8.07
N TYR A 42 1.60 17.26 -7.59
CA TYR A 42 1.70 16.36 -6.45
C TYR A 42 0.98 16.90 -5.20
N ASN A 43 1.17 18.18 -4.87
CA ASN A 43 0.51 18.81 -3.71
C ASN A 43 -1.01 18.95 -3.89
N ALA A 44 -1.49 19.13 -5.12
CA ALA A 44 -2.92 19.06 -5.42
C ALA A 44 -3.47 17.66 -5.12
N TYR A 45 -2.80 16.60 -5.60
CA TYR A 45 -3.17 15.22 -5.28
C TYR A 45 -3.17 14.94 -3.78
N VAL A 46 -2.12 15.35 -3.05
CA VAL A 46 -2.08 15.20 -1.57
C VAL A 46 -3.31 15.83 -0.91
N THR A 47 -3.74 17.00 -1.38
CA THR A 47 -4.91 17.71 -0.84
C THR A 47 -6.21 16.96 -1.16
N ASP A 48 -6.38 16.53 -2.41
CA ASP A 48 -7.57 15.83 -2.86
C ASP A 48 -7.72 14.46 -2.18
N ILE A 49 -6.63 13.71 -2.06
CA ILE A 49 -6.59 12.42 -1.37
C ILE A 49 -6.88 12.59 0.13
N ARG A 50 -6.34 13.63 0.78
CA ARG A 50 -6.68 13.94 2.17
C ARG A 50 -8.20 14.15 2.34
N ASN A 51 -8.82 14.87 1.42
CA ASN A 51 -10.27 15.08 1.41
C ASN A 51 -11.04 13.77 1.16
N ALA A 52 -10.53 12.89 0.30
CA ALA A 52 -11.12 11.57 0.06
C ALA A 52 -11.13 10.68 1.31
N PHE A 53 -10.03 10.65 2.07
CA PHE A 53 -10.00 9.95 3.36
C PHE A 53 -10.98 10.55 4.37
N SER A 54 -11.16 11.88 4.38
CA SER A 54 -12.19 12.52 5.21
C SER A 54 -13.59 12.04 4.82
N ARG A 55 -13.91 12.03 3.51
CA ARG A 55 -15.20 11.52 2.99
C ARG A 55 -15.42 10.04 3.33
N LEU A 56 -14.37 9.22 3.30
CA LEU A 56 -14.45 7.81 3.72
C LEU A 56 -14.84 7.70 5.20
N ASN A 57 -14.23 8.51 6.06
CA ASN A 57 -14.56 8.57 7.48
C ASN A 57 -16.01 9.05 7.73
N ASP A 58 -16.49 10.05 6.99
CA ASP A 58 -17.87 10.53 7.08
C ASP A 58 -18.88 9.42 6.70
N ARG A 59 -18.59 8.65 5.64
CA ARG A 59 -19.41 7.49 5.24
C ARG A 59 -19.41 6.38 6.29
N ARG A 60 -18.28 6.12 6.95
CA ARG A 60 -18.17 5.16 8.06
C ARG A 60 -19.01 5.62 9.26
N ALA A 61 -18.91 6.89 9.63
CA ALA A 61 -19.71 7.47 10.71
C ALA A 61 -21.22 7.35 10.43
N ALA A 62 -21.65 7.69 9.21
CA ALA A 62 -23.05 7.60 8.79
C ALA A 62 -23.61 6.17 8.78
N SER A 63 -22.76 5.17 8.55
CA SER A 63 -23.13 3.74 8.54
C SER A 63 -22.93 3.03 9.88
N GLY A 64 -22.57 3.76 10.95
CA GLY A 64 -22.29 3.19 12.27
C GLY A 64 -21.02 2.32 12.31
N GLN A 65 -20.17 2.40 11.28
CA GLN A 65 -18.88 1.75 11.24
C GLN A 65 -17.84 2.55 12.04
N ARG A 66 -16.77 1.87 12.45
CA ARG A 66 -15.67 2.51 13.18
C ARG A 66 -14.95 3.51 12.27
N VAL A 67 -14.82 4.75 12.75
CA VAL A 67 -14.00 5.80 12.13
C VAL A 67 -12.53 5.60 12.47
N LYS A 68 -11.63 5.78 11.49
CA LYS A 68 -10.18 5.74 11.69
C LYS A 68 -9.72 7.11 12.19
N ASN A 69 -9.10 7.14 13.37
CA ASN A 69 -8.61 8.37 14.01
C ASN A 69 -7.09 8.56 13.87
N THR A 70 -6.39 7.62 13.26
CA THR A 70 -4.95 7.75 12.97
C THR A 70 -4.76 8.59 11.71
N ALA A 71 -3.68 9.36 11.65
CA ALA A 71 -3.32 10.09 10.44
C ALA A 71 -3.02 9.10 9.31
N ASN A 72 -3.50 9.41 8.09
CA ASN A 72 -3.27 8.61 6.89
C ASN A 72 -2.06 9.14 6.09
N THR A 73 -1.00 9.60 6.77
CA THR A 73 0.09 10.33 6.11
C THR A 73 0.80 9.47 5.07
N GLY A 74 1.20 8.26 5.43
CA GLY A 74 1.80 7.30 4.50
C GLY A 74 0.88 6.92 3.34
N GLU A 75 -0.41 6.70 3.59
CA GLU A 75 -1.40 6.31 2.59
C GLU A 75 -1.69 7.45 1.60
N ILE A 76 -1.89 8.68 2.10
CA ILE A 76 -2.08 9.88 1.29
C ILE A 76 -0.87 10.07 0.36
N SER A 77 0.34 9.99 0.90
CA SER A 77 1.55 10.25 0.15
C SER A 77 1.86 9.15 -0.85
N THR A 78 1.55 7.89 -0.51
CA THR A 78 1.67 6.75 -1.44
C THR A 78 0.70 6.90 -2.61
N LEU A 79 -0.56 7.23 -2.37
CA LEU A 79 -1.52 7.46 -3.45
C LEU A 79 -1.14 8.67 -4.31
N ALA A 80 -0.68 9.76 -3.70
CA ALA A 80 -0.25 10.96 -4.42
C ALA A 80 0.93 10.65 -5.33
N VAL A 81 1.90 9.86 -4.86
CA VAL A 81 3.02 9.43 -5.70
C VAL A 81 2.53 8.57 -6.85
N CYS A 82 1.63 7.61 -6.59
CA CYS A 82 1.11 6.73 -7.63
C CYS A 82 0.42 7.50 -8.75
N LEU A 83 -0.39 8.50 -8.42
CA LEU A 83 -1.01 9.37 -9.42
C LEU A 83 0.01 10.25 -10.16
N THR A 84 1.07 10.68 -9.47
CA THR A 84 2.09 11.56 -10.06
C THR A 84 2.98 10.82 -11.06
N ILE A 85 3.32 9.55 -10.79
CA ILE A 85 4.23 8.76 -11.64
C ILE A 85 3.53 7.66 -12.43
N ASP A 86 2.19 7.68 -12.46
CA ASP A 86 1.35 6.68 -13.14
C ASP A 86 1.63 5.22 -12.70
N ALA A 87 1.83 5.02 -11.39
CA ALA A 87 2.12 3.69 -10.84
C ALA A 87 0.86 2.83 -10.73
N HIS A 88 0.90 1.63 -11.29
CA HIS A 88 -0.23 0.71 -11.31
C HIS A 88 -0.45 -0.11 -10.03
N LEU A 89 0.57 -0.23 -9.17
CA LEU A 89 0.55 -1.13 -8.01
C LEU A 89 1.01 -0.44 -6.72
N ILE A 90 0.26 -0.65 -5.64
CA ILE A 90 0.60 -0.29 -4.27
C ILE A 90 0.72 -1.56 -3.43
N CYS A 91 1.86 -1.74 -2.77
CA CYS A 91 2.03 -2.81 -1.78
C CYS A 91 1.71 -2.29 -0.38
N SER A 92 0.56 -2.63 0.18
CA SER A 92 0.14 -2.18 1.52
C SER A 92 -0.89 -3.13 2.13
N ASN A 93 -0.91 -3.22 3.47
CA ASN A 93 -1.96 -3.92 4.23
C ASN A 93 -3.07 -2.98 4.72
N ASP A 94 -3.01 -1.68 4.41
CA ASP A 94 -4.06 -0.75 4.77
C ASP A 94 -5.16 -0.74 3.71
N PHE A 95 -6.28 -1.38 4.00
CA PHE A 95 -7.41 -1.53 3.08
C PHE A 95 -8.14 -0.21 2.80
N ASP A 96 -7.91 0.86 3.58
CA ASP A 96 -8.51 2.16 3.31
C ASP A 96 -7.99 2.75 1.99
N ILE A 97 -6.76 2.36 1.58
CA ILE A 97 -6.22 2.71 0.25
C ILE A 97 -7.15 2.18 -0.85
N ARG A 98 -7.48 0.89 -0.82
CA ARG A 98 -8.41 0.27 -1.79
C ARG A 98 -9.79 0.93 -1.77
N ASP A 99 -10.33 1.20 -0.58
CA ASP A 99 -11.63 1.87 -0.43
C ASP A 99 -11.62 3.26 -1.08
N VAL A 100 -10.55 4.03 -0.89
CA VAL A 100 -10.37 5.36 -1.50
C VAL A 100 -10.20 5.25 -3.01
N VAL A 101 -9.32 4.36 -3.50
CA VAL A 101 -9.09 4.17 -4.95
C VAL A 101 -10.41 3.87 -5.68
N ILE A 102 -11.22 2.96 -5.15
CA ILE A 102 -12.51 2.59 -5.74
C ILE A 102 -13.49 3.76 -5.67
N ALA A 103 -13.57 4.44 -4.53
CA ALA A 103 -14.55 5.52 -4.33
C ALA A 103 -14.27 6.76 -5.17
N GLU A 104 -13.00 7.08 -5.38
CA GLU A 104 -12.57 8.28 -6.10
C GLU A 104 -12.16 7.99 -7.56
N ASN A 105 -12.23 6.71 -7.97
CA ASN A 105 -11.83 6.25 -9.30
C ASN A 105 -10.39 6.64 -9.66
N TYR A 106 -9.45 6.39 -8.75
CA TYR A 106 -8.03 6.64 -9.00
C TYR A 106 -7.44 5.58 -9.93
N THR A 107 -7.03 6.04 -11.11
CA THR A 107 -6.59 5.19 -12.22
C THR A 107 -5.13 5.43 -12.58
N PHE A 108 -4.57 4.47 -13.32
CA PHE A 108 -3.35 4.61 -14.10
C PHE A 108 -3.66 4.32 -15.58
N THR A 109 -2.76 4.70 -16.48
CA THR A 109 -2.89 4.39 -17.92
C THR A 109 -2.10 3.13 -18.26
N ASP A 110 -2.76 2.09 -18.80
CA ASP A 110 -2.08 0.87 -19.23
C ASP A 110 -1.37 1.02 -20.60
N ASP A 111 -0.61 -0.01 -21.00
CA ASP A 111 0.12 -0.02 -22.28
C ASP A 111 -0.79 0.08 -23.52
N GLU A 112 -2.09 -0.18 -23.36
CA GLU A 112 -3.12 -0.08 -24.39
C GLU A 112 -3.86 1.28 -24.34
N ASN A 113 -3.40 2.23 -23.52
CA ASN A 113 -4.00 3.54 -23.23
C ASN A 113 -5.41 3.46 -22.61
N ASN A 114 -5.72 2.40 -21.88
CA ASN A 114 -6.95 2.31 -21.10
C ASN A 114 -6.71 2.77 -19.66
N GLU A 115 -7.67 3.50 -19.11
CA GLU A 115 -7.68 3.84 -17.68
C GLU A 115 -8.10 2.60 -16.87
N ARG A 116 -7.24 2.20 -15.91
CA ARG A 116 -7.52 1.12 -14.97
C ARG A 116 -7.31 1.58 -13.54
N LEU A 117 -8.11 1.06 -12.61
CA LEU A 117 -7.92 1.37 -11.19
C LEU A 117 -6.54 0.92 -10.73
N ILE A 118 -5.91 1.75 -9.89
CA ILE A 118 -4.67 1.40 -9.21
C ILE A 118 -4.93 0.14 -8.35
N VAL A 119 -4.05 -0.85 -8.45
CA VAL A 119 -4.17 -2.11 -7.73
C VAL A 119 -3.46 -2.01 -6.37
N GLN A 120 -4.01 -2.66 -5.36
CA GLN A 120 -3.35 -2.84 -4.07
C GLN A 120 -3.09 -4.32 -3.80
N ASP A 121 -1.81 -4.67 -3.69
CA ASP A 121 -1.34 -5.96 -3.19
C ASP A 121 -1.07 -5.90 -1.70
N THR A 122 -1.62 -6.89 -1.00
CA THR A 122 -1.38 -7.09 0.42
C THR A 122 -0.21 -8.05 0.63
N ALA A 123 0.25 -8.17 1.88
CA ALA A 123 1.21 -9.20 2.26
C ALA A 123 0.69 -10.63 2.02
N GLU A 124 -0.63 -10.82 2.00
CA GLU A 124 -1.25 -12.10 1.62
C GLU A 124 -1.02 -12.39 0.13
N ASP A 125 -1.27 -11.38 -0.71
CA ASP A 125 -1.07 -11.46 -2.16
C ASP A 125 0.40 -11.73 -2.47
N PHE A 126 1.31 -11.00 -1.81
CA PHE A 126 2.75 -11.26 -1.90
C PHE A 126 3.11 -12.72 -1.57
N CYS A 127 2.56 -13.26 -0.47
CA CYS A 127 2.80 -14.67 -0.10
C CYS A 127 2.26 -15.65 -1.14
N PHE A 128 1.09 -15.35 -1.70
CA PHE A 128 0.48 -16.16 -2.76
C PHE A 128 1.34 -16.16 -4.03
N HIS A 129 1.74 -14.98 -4.53
CA HIS A 129 2.59 -14.83 -5.70
C HIS A 129 3.97 -15.46 -5.52
N CYS A 130 4.57 -15.38 -4.33
CA CYS A 130 5.82 -16.09 -4.05
C CYS A 130 5.69 -17.61 -4.27
N VAL A 131 4.58 -18.24 -3.90
CA VAL A 131 4.40 -19.68 -4.12
C VAL A 131 4.08 -19.99 -5.58
N LEU A 132 3.27 -19.15 -6.22
CA LEU A 132 2.82 -19.36 -7.60
C LEU A 132 3.96 -19.17 -8.61
N GLU A 133 4.81 -18.17 -8.41
CA GLU A 133 5.71 -17.66 -9.45
C GLU A 133 7.20 -17.93 -9.15
N THR A 134 7.53 -18.45 -7.96
CA THR A 134 8.92 -18.70 -7.55
C THR A 134 9.08 -20.09 -6.93
N ASP A 135 10.28 -20.42 -6.45
CA ASP A 135 10.59 -21.69 -5.78
C ASP A 135 10.29 -21.69 -4.27
N ILE A 136 9.70 -20.60 -3.74
CA ILE A 136 9.36 -20.48 -2.33
C ILE A 136 8.18 -21.38 -1.98
N THR A 137 8.37 -22.25 -0.99
CA THR A 137 7.34 -23.22 -0.57
C THR A 137 6.22 -22.60 0.26
N LYS A 138 5.03 -23.24 0.23
CA LYS A 138 3.88 -22.91 1.10
C LYS A 138 4.30 -22.79 2.58
N ALA A 139 5.20 -23.65 3.05
CA ALA A 139 5.70 -23.63 4.42
C ALA A 139 6.58 -22.40 4.74
N GLN A 140 7.39 -21.94 3.78
CA GLN A 140 8.23 -20.75 3.93
C GLN A 140 7.39 -19.48 3.99
N VAL A 141 6.46 -19.28 3.04
CA VAL A 141 5.58 -18.08 3.07
C VAL A 141 4.70 -18.07 4.30
N ARG A 142 4.17 -19.22 4.74
CA ARG A 142 3.39 -19.33 5.97
C ARG A 142 4.19 -18.89 7.20
N ARG A 143 5.46 -19.29 7.28
CA ARG A 143 6.36 -18.89 8.38
C ARG A 143 6.60 -17.38 8.37
N PHE A 144 6.83 -16.79 7.21
CA PHE A 144 6.98 -15.34 7.05
C PHE A 144 5.68 -14.60 7.41
N TYR A 145 4.54 -14.97 6.82
CA TYR A 145 3.26 -14.29 7.05
C TYR A 145 2.86 -14.30 8.53
N LYS A 146 3.20 -15.38 9.25
CA LYS A 146 3.00 -15.48 10.70
C LYS A 146 3.69 -14.35 11.48
N THR A 147 4.84 -13.85 11.03
CA THR A 147 5.60 -12.81 11.74
C THR A 147 4.99 -11.42 11.62
N LEU A 148 3.97 -11.23 10.77
CA LEU A 148 3.29 -9.95 10.60
C LEU A 148 2.23 -9.68 11.69
N TYR A 149 1.94 -10.66 12.55
CA TYR A 149 0.87 -10.58 13.52
C TYR A 149 1.32 -10.93 14.94
N ASP A 150 1.28 -9.93 15.82
CA ASP A 150 1.53 -10.12 17.26
C ASP A 150 0.33 -10.79 17.95
N ASN A 151 -0.89 -10.41 17.56
CA ASN A 151 -2.12 -10.95 18.15
C ASN A 151 -2.41 -12.37 17.64
N ALA A 152 -2.54 -13.32 18.57
CA ALA A 152 -2.75 -14.74 18.25
C ALA A 152 -4.06 -15.03 17.49
N ASN A 153 -5.14 -14.29 17.77
CA ASN A 153 -6.44 -14.49 17.11
C ASN A 153 -6.40 -13.96 15.66
N SER A 154 -5.93 -12.72 15.46
CA SER A 154 -5.74 -12.16 14.11
C SER A 154 -4.80 -13.03 13.28
N ARG A 155 -3.70 -13.49 13.88
CA ARG A 155 -2.76 -14.41 13.24
C ARG A 155 -3.41 -15.70 12.79
N ARG A 156 -4.21 -16.35 13.64
CA ARG A 156 -4.90 -17.60 13.29
C ARG A 156 -5.89 -17.38 12.14
N LYS A 157 -6.69 -16.31 12.21
CA LYS A 157 -7.67 -15.96 11.18
C LYS A 157 -6.99 -15.73 9.82
N ASN A 158 -5.99 -14.84 9.78
CA ASN A 158 -5.31 -14.48 8.52
C ASN A 158 -4.48 -15.63 7.95
N LEU A 159 -3.87 -16.46 8.81
CA LEU A 159 -3.18 -17.67 8.36
C LEU A 159 -4.13 -18.69 7.72
N ALA A 160 -5.36 -18.82 8.23
CA ALA A 160 -6.36 -19.71 7.64
C ALA A 160 -6.82 -19.22 6.26
N LEU A 161 -6.99 -17.90 6.09
CA LEU A 161 -7.29 -17.29 4.79
C LEU A 161 -6.17 -17.53 3.77
N LEU A 162 -4.91 -17.32 4.18
CA LEU A 162 -3.76 -17.63 3.34
C LEU A 162 -3.72 -19.12 2.97
N ASP A 163 -3.90 -20.03 3.95
CA ASP A 163 -3.90 -21.48 3.69
C ASP A 163 -4.95 -21.85 2.64
N GLN A 164 -6.18 -21.32 2.78
CA GLN A 164 -7.26 -21.57 1.83
C GLN A 164 -6.92 -21.11 0.41
N ARG A 165 -6.28 -19.93 0.26
CA ARG A 165 -5.81 -19.47 -1.06
C ARG A 165 -4.69 -20.34 -1.61
N LEU A 166 -3.74 -20.73 -0.78
CA LEU A 166 -2.63 -21.58 -1.20
C LEU A 166 -3.06 -23.01 -1.54
N GLU A 167 -4.16 -23.51 -0.99
CA GLU A 167 -4.73 -24.82 -1.38
C GLU A 167 -5.23 -24.85 -2.83
N ALA A 168 -5.55 -23.69 -3.41
CA ALA A 168 -5.95 -23.57 -4.81
C ALA A 168 -4.77 -23.58 -5.80
N LEU A 169 -3.52 -23.58 -5.31
CA LEU A 169 -2.27 -23.73 -6.08
C LEU A 169 -1.81 -25.19 -6.15
#